data_AF-A0A2D8KKN1-F1
#
_entry.id   AF-A0A2D8KKN1-F1
#
_cell.length_a   1.000
_cell.length_b   1.000
_cell.length_c   1.000
_cell.angle_alpha   90.00
_cell.angle_beta   90.00
_cell.angle_gamma   90.00
#
_symmetry.space_group_name_H-M   'P 1'
#
loop_
_entity.id
_entity.type
_entity.pdbx_description
1 polymer ?
#
loop_
_entity_poly.entity_id
_entity_poly.type
_entity_poly.pdbx_seq_one_letter_code
_entity_poly.pdbx_strand_id
1 'polypeptide(L)'
;MKYIKLFILTLAILGYQGCQRKPKTKNLNQKVIEKKESIKKITQKKIKSILLNDKNAIPFFYEYAKKNKENKVRILTRYGNIEIELFKKTPYHRANFIYLTKKGYFDGTMFHRVVPGFIIQGGNSDNRKVMNKRQEIGRYLLPPDTKKGYSHHRGVISMPSSEIDNPHKLASPYEFFIVQQSP
;
A
#
# COMPACT_ATOMS: atom_id res chain seq x y z
N MET A 1 42.54 -16.34 48.94
CA MET A 1 43.10 -15.49 50.02
C MET A 1 44.47 -14.97 49.60
N LYS A 2 44.81 -13.72 49.95
CA LYS A 2 46.15 -13.08 49.97
C LYS A 2 46.91 -12.90 48.63
N TYR A 3 47.42 -11.68 48.44
CA TYR A 3 48.37 -11.24 47.41
C TYR A 3 49.81 -11.19 47.97
N ILE A 4 50.83 -11.31 47.11
CA ILE A 4 52.28 -10.97 47.29
C ILE A 4 53.00 -11.38 45.99
N LYS A 5 53.93 -10.68 45.30
CA LYS A 5 54.52 -9.31 45.28
C LYS A 5 54.53 -8.85 43.79
N LEU A 6 54.68 -7.60 43.33
CA LEU A 6 55.30 -6.34 43.78
C LEU A 6 56.83 -6.21 43.59
N PHE A 7 57.29 -5.68 42.44
CA PHE A 7 58.65 -5.18 42.23
C PHE A 7 58.69 -4.03 41.19
N ILE A 8 59.25 -2.86 41.59
CA ILE A 8 59.94 -1.77 40.84
C ILE A 8 59.51 -1.49 39.37
N LEU A 9 58.98 -0.33 38.92
CA LEU A 9 59.03 1.11 39.28
C LEU A 9 60.29 1.92 38.87
N THR A 10 60.25 2.54 37.68
CA THR A 10 60.65 3.94 37.33
C THR A 10 60.11 4.23 35.90
N LEU A 11 59.43 5.35 35.57
CA LEU A 11 59.87 6.74 35.35
C LEU A 11 61.09 6.89 34.39
N ALA A 12 61.12 7.80 33.40
CA ALA A 12 60.11 8.67 32.75
C ALA A 12 60.72 9.18 31.39
N ILE A 13 59.99 9.80 30.45
CA ILE A 13 59.91 11.27 30.21
C ILE A 13 59.17 11.51 28.86
N LEU A 14 58.61 12.70 28.62
CA LEU A 14 57.88 13.07 27.39
C LEU A 14 58.81 13.51 26.23
N GLY A 15 58.39 13.27 24.98
CA GLY A 15 59.06 13.76 23.76
C GLY A 15 58.05 14.11 22.65
N TYR A 16 58.15 15.32 22.07
CA TYR A 16 57.11 15.96 21.26
C TYR A 16 57.15 15.64 19.74
N GLN A 17 55.96 15.76 19.10
CA GLN A 17 55.70 16.08 17.68
C GLN A 17 56.05 15.07 16.55
N GLY A 18 55.19 15.05 15.51
CA GLY A 18 55.36 14.19 14.32
C GLY A 18 54.14 14.07 13.39
N CYS A 19 53.27 15.09 13.27
CA CYS A 19 51.96 14.94 12.60
C CYS A 19 52.02 15.15 11.06
N GLN A 20 52.33 14.09 10.30
CA GLN A 20 52.20 14.13 8.83
C GLN A 20 50.75 13.89 8.35
N ARG A 21 50.03 14.97 8.06
CA ARG A 21 48.68 14.91 7.46
C ARG A 21 48.75 14.69 5.94
N LYS A 22 48.54 13.45 5.46
CA LYS A 22 48.16 13.22 4.05
C LYS A 22 46.71 13.69 3.82
N PRO A 23 46.41 14.55 2.82
CA PRO A 23 45.06 15.05 2.59
C PRO A 23 44.16 13.96 1.97
N LYS A 24 43.30 13.32 2.79
CA LYS A 24 42.19 12.51 2.28
C LYS A 24 41.04 13.43 1.83
N THR A 25 40.90 13.61 0.52
CA THR A 25 39.72 14.21 -0.11
C THR A 25 38.45 13.45 0.31
N LYS A 26 37.56 14.11 1.05
CA LYS A 26 36.31 13.51 1.52
C LYS A 26 35.30 13.45 0.38
N ASN A 27 35.01 12.26 -0.13
CA ASN A 27 33.99 12.02 -1.16
C ASN A 27 32.58 12.41 -0.68
N LEU A 28 32.16 13.65 -0.99
CA LEU A 28 30.82 14.17 -0.69
C LEU A 28 29.71 13.27 -1.26
N ASN A 29 29.93 12.74 -2.47
CA ASN A 29 28.95 11.90 -3.17
C ASN A 29 28.54 10.65 -2.37
N GLN A 30 29.46 9.97 -1.68
CA GLN A 30 29.15 8.72 -0.99
C GLN A 30 28.20 8.95 0.19
N LYS A 31 28.43 10.01 0.97
CA LYS A 31 27.54 10.44 2.06
C LYS A 31 26.18 10.95 1.55
N VAL A 32 26.13 11.49 0.32
CA VAL A 32 24.87 11.85 -0.35
C VAL A 32 24.11 10.62 -0.85
N ILE A 33 24.80 9.57 -1.31
CA ILE A 33 24.19 8.32 -1.75
C ILE A 33 23.58 7.57 -0.56
N GLU A 34 24.33 7.37 0.54
CA GLU A 34 23.81 6.75 1.77
C GLU A 34 22.64 7.55 2.37
N LYS A 35 22.71 8.89 2.33
CA LYS A 35 21.61 9.75 2.78
C LYS A 35 20.39 9.67 1.86
N LYS A 36 20.56 9.52 0.54
CA LYS A 36 19.45 9.29 -0.41
C LYS A 36 18.84 7.89 -0.26
N GLU A 37 19.66 6.86 -0.02
CA GLU A 37 19.23 5.49 0.26
C GLU A 37 18.43 5.39 1.56
N SER A 38 18.94 5.96 2.65
CA SER A 38 18.25 6.00 3.93
C SER A 38 16.97 6.85 3.86
N ILE A 39 16.97 8.01 3.17
CA ILE A 39 15.74 8.78 2.94
C ILE A 39 14.74 8.02 2.05
N LYS A 40 15.18 7.26 1.03
CA LYS A 40 14.30 6.35 0.26
C LYS A 40 13.72 5.25 1.15
N LYS A 41 14.55 4.55 1.92
CA LYS A 41 14.11 3.50 2.86
C LYS A 41 13.17 4.06 3.93
N ILE A 42 13.40 5.28 4.43
CA ILE A 42 12.51 5.98 5.38
C ILE A 42 11.19 6.39 4.72
N THR A 43 11.20 6.95 3.50
CA THR A 43 9.95 7.30 2.79
C THR A 43 9.15 6.06 2.40
N GLN A 44 9.79 4.98 1.93
CA GLN A 44 9.14 3.70 1.67
C GLN A 44 8.59 3.06 2.96
N LYS A 45 9.33 3.10 4.08
CA LYS A 45 8.86 2.62 5.39
C LYS A 45 7.69 3.47 5.93
N LYS A 46 7.73 4.79 5.74
CA LYS A 46 6.64 5.72 6.12
C LYS A 46 5.39 5.52 5.25
N ILE A 47 5.54 5.31 3.94
CA ILE A 47 4.44 4.92 3.04
C ILE A 47 3.85 3.56 3.46
N LYS A 48 4.66 2.64 3.97
CA LYS A 48 4.21 1.34 4.49
C LYS A 48 3.37 1.45 5.79
N SER A 49 3.31 2.62 6.42
CA SER A 49 2.61 2.86 7.69
C SER A 49 1.63 4.04 7.68
N ILE A 50 1.18 4.52 6.52
CA ILE A 50 0.10 5.52 6.44
C ILE A 50 -1.24 4.78 6.43
N LEU A 51 -2.00 4.96 7.51
CA LEU A 51 -3.41 4.54 7.59
C LEU A 51 -4.25 5.43 6.65
N LEU A 52 -4.99 4.81 5.72
CA LEU A 52 -5.85 5.54 4.80
C LEU A 52 -7.14 6.00 5.49
N ASN A 53 -7.52 7.24 5.22
CA ASN A 53 -8.75 7.88 5.67
C ASN A 53 -9.24 8.90 4.63
N ASP A 54 -10.47 9.39 4.77
CA ASP A 54 -11.12 10.25 3.78
C ASP A 54 -10.32 11.52 3.43
N LYS A 55 -9.50 12.02 4.37
CA LYS A 55 -8.65 13.21 4.16
C LYS A 55 -7.38 12.91 3.35
N ASN A 56 -6.89 11.68 3.33
CA ASN A 56 -5.62 11.31 2.67
C ASN A 56 -5.76 10.31 1.50
N ALA A 57 -6.89 9.61 1.36
CA ALA A 57 -7.09 8.59 0.34
C ALA A 57 -6.97 9.14 -1.08
N ILE A 58 -7.58 10.28 -1.39
CA ILE A 58 -7.55 10.87 -2.74
C ILE A 58 -6.16 11.34 -3.17
N PRO A 59 -5.40 12.16 -2.38
CA PRO A 59 -4.03 12.50 -2.74
C PRO A 59 -3.10 11.27 -2.76
N PHE A 60 -3.34 10.25 -1.93
CA PHE A 60 -2.63 8.97 -2.00
C PHE A 60 -2.88 8.26 -3.34
N PHE A 61 -4.14 8.03 -3.72
CA PHE A 61 -4.48 7.32 -4.96
C PHE A 61 -4.14 8.11 -6.22
N TYR A 62 -4.17 9.44 -6.18
CA TYR A 62 -3.65 10.30 -7.24
C TYR A 62 -2.16 10.01 -7.54
N GLU A 63 -1.31 10.01 -6.50
CA GLU A 63 0.10 9.70 -6.64
C GLU A 63 0.37 8.20 -6.90
N TYR A 64 -0.48 7.31 -6.41
CA TYR A 64 -0.42 5.88 -6.71
C TYR A 64 -0.74 5.61 -8.18
N ALA A 65 -1.77 6.25 -8.76
CA ALA A 65 -2.18 6.15 -10.16
C ALA A 65 -1.17 6.77 -11.16
N LYS A 66 -0.24 7.60 -10.68
CA LYS A 66 0.92 8.04 -11.46
C LYS A 66 1.97 6.94 -11.61
N LYS A 67 2.20 6.14 -10.55
CA LYS A 67 3.29 5.16 -10.47
C LYS A 67 2.85 3.73 -10.82
N ASN A 68 1.55 3.43 -10.70
CA ASN A 68 0.93 2.16 -11.05
C ASN A 68 -0.01 2.40 -12.25
N LYS A 69 0.43 1.96 -13.43
CA LYS A 69 -0.21 2.20 -14.74
C LYS A 69 -0.92 0.98 -15.31
N GLU A 70 -0.62 -0.19 -14.77
CA GLU A 70 -1.31 -1.44 -15.03
C GLU A 70 -2.81 -1.30 -14.78
N ASN A 71 -3.57 -2.14 -15.48
CA ASN A 71 -5.03 -2.17 -15.38
C ASN A 71 -5.61 -3.58 -15.53
N LYS A 72 -4.80 -4.63 -15.50
CA LYS A 72 -5.28 -6.03 -15.50
C LYS A 72 -5.05 -6.68 -14.14
N VAL A 73 -6.05 -7.41 -13.67
CA VAL A 73 -6.01 -8.19 -12.43
C VAL A 73 -6.72 -9.54 -12.67
N ARG A 74 -6.27 -10.60 -11.99
CA ARG A 74 -6.85 -11.93 -12.08
C ARG A 74 -7.34 -12.35 -10.69
N ILE A 75 -8.63 -12.66 -10.56
CA ILE A 75 -9.18 -13.27 -9.35
C ILE A 75 -9.06 -14.79 -9.50
N LEU A 76 -8.38 -15.44 -8.55
CA LEU A 76 -8.31 -16.90 -8.47
C LEU A 76 -9.45 -17.40 -7.58
N THR A 77 -10.22 -18.39 -8.04
CA THR A 77 -11.31 -18.98 -7.25
C THR A 77 -11.34 -20.50 -7.40
N ARG A 78 -12.02 -21.21 -6.48
CA ARG A 78 -12.28 -22.65 -6.61
C ARG A 78 -13.17 -23.04 -7.81
N TYR A 79 -13.74 -22.06 -8.50
CA TYR A 79 -14.59 -22.22 -9.68
C TYR A 79 -13.88 -21.79 -10.98
N GLY A 80 -12.57 -21.54 -10.92
CA GLY A 80 -11.76 -21.03 -12.03
C GLY A 80 -11.31 -19.59 -11.84
N ASN A 81 -10.66 -19.05 -12.88
CA ASN A 81 -10.03 -17.74 -12.86
C ASN A 81 -10.90 -16.70 -13.58
N ILE A 82 -11.02 -15.50 -12.99
CA ILE A 82 -11.68 -14.35 -13.61
C ILE A 82 -10.61 -13.33 -13.98
N GLU A 83 -10.47 -13.04 -15.28
CA GLU A 83 -9.61 -11.94 -15.75
C GLU A 83 -10.43 -10.65 -15.85
N ILE A 84 -9.86 -9.55 -15.35
CA ILE A 84 -10.53 -8.25 -15.28
C ILE A 84 -9.60 -7.20 -15.87
N GLU A 85 -10.10 -6.45 -16.85
CA GLU A 85 -9.48 -5.19 -17.29
C GLU A 85 -10.25 -3.99 -16.70
N LEU A 86 -9.51 -3.16 -15.96
CA LEU A 86 -10.02 -1.98 -15.26
C LEU A 86 -9.96 -0.75 -16.17
N PHE A 87 -11.03 0.03 -16.19
CA PHE A 87 -11.12 1.21 -17.05
C PHE A 87 -10.09 2.28 -16.72
N LYS A 88 -9.42 2.81 -17.76
CA LYS A 88 -8.36 3.83 -17.60
C LYS A 88 -8.92 5.20 -17.19
N LYS A 89 -10.20 5.48 -17.48
CA LYS A 89 -10.91 6.73 -17.12
C LYS A 89 -11.37 6.82 -15.66
N THR A 90 -11.24 5.76 -14.86
CA THR A 90 -11.65 5.73 -13.43
C THR A 90 -10.44 5.61 -12.48
N PRO A 91 -9.56 6.62 -12.44
CA PRO A 91 -8.19 6.49 -11.90
C PRO A 91 -8.13 6.12 -10.43
N TYR A 92 -9.02 6.64 -9.59
CA TYR A 92 -9.00 6.39 -8.13
C TYR A 92 -9.50 5.00 -7.79
N HIS A 93 -10.63 4.57 -8.38
CA HIS A 93 -11.18 3.22 -8.21
C HIS A 93 -10.22 2.15 -8.74
N ARG A 94 -9.63 2.38 -9.92
CA ARG A 94 -8.56 1.52 -10.47
C ARG A 94 -7.36 1.43 -9.53
N ALA A 95 -6.84 2.57 -9.08
CA ALA A 95 -5.67 2.62 -8.19
C ALA A 95 -5.94 1.94 -6.84
N ASN A 96 -7.13 2.12 -6.27
CA ASN A 96 -7.59 1.43 -5.08
C ASN A 96 -7.64 -0.09 -5.28
N PHE A 97 -8.29 -0.58 -6.34
CA PHE A 97 -8.40 -2.02 -6.59
C PHE A 97 -7.01 -2.67 -6.72
N ILE A 98 -6.12 -2.06 -7.51
CA ILE A 98 -4.72 -2.51 -7.67
C ILE A 98 -3.95 -2.47 -6.35
N TYR A 99 -4.13 -1.43 -5.54
CA TYR A 99 -3.48 -1.31 -4.24
C TYR A 99 -3.93 -2.41 -3.26
N LEU A 100 -5.23 -2.68 -3.20
CA LEU A 100 -5.79 -3.77 -2.39
C LEU A 100 -5.34 -5.15 -2.89
N THR A 101 -5.29 -5.39 -4.20
CA THR A 101 -4.69 -6.61 -4.78
C THR A 101 -3.22 -6.75 -4.41
N LYS A 102 -2.38 -5.72 -4.59
CA LYS A 102 -0.94 -5.76 -4.22
C LYS A 102 -0.69 -5.84 -2.70
N LYS A 103 -1.69 -5.51 -1.88
CA LYS A 103 -1.67 -5.70 -0.42
C LYS A 103 -2.15 -7.09 0.01
N GLY A 104 -2.61 -7.93 -0.91
CA GLY A 104 -3.25 -9.21 -0.58
C GLY A 104 -4.53 -9.03 0.24
N TYR A 105 -5.20 -7.88 0.15
CA TYR A 105 -6.42 -7.62 0.95
C TYR A 105 -7.52 -8.62 0.61
N PHE A 106 -7.72 -8.91 -0.67
CA PHE A 106 -8.76 -9.80 -1.16
C PHE A 106 -8.51 -11.29 -0.83
N ASP A 107 -7.30 -11.68 -0.42
CA ASP A 107 -6.99 -13.09 -0.12
C ASP A 107 -7.73 -13.53 1.16
N GLY A 108 -8.65 -14.48 1.00
CA GLY A 108 -9.57 -14.91 2.06
C GLY A 108 -10.89 -14.11 2.15
N THR A 109 -11.15 -13.21 1.20
CA THR A 109 -12.49 -12.62 1.01
C THR A 109 -13.40 -13.54 0.21
N MET A 110 -14.71 -13.26 0.21
CA MET A 110 -15.72 -14.10 -0.47
C MET A 110 -16.73 -13.26 -1.26
N PHE A 111 -17.38 -13.91 -2.23
CA PHE A 111 -18.63 -13.42 -2.83
C PHE A 111 -19.77 -13.71 -1.85
N HIS A 112 -20.02 -12.78 -0.92
CA HIS A 112 -20.98 -12.94 0.17
C HIS A 112 -22.43 -12.69 -0.25
N ARG A 113 -22.68 -12.13 -1.44
CA ARG A 113 -24.02 -11.88 -1.97
C ARG A 113 -24.08 -12.25 -3.46
N VAL A 114 -25.07 -13.05 -3.81
CA VAL A 114 -25.37 -13.50 -5.18
C VAL A 114 -26.83 -13.20 -5.45
N VAL A 115 -27.11 -12.44 -6.51
CA VAL A 115 -28.48 -12.13 -6.96
C VAL A 115 -28.57 -12.57 -8.43
N PRO A 116 -29.15 -13.76 -8.72
CA PRO A 116 -29.20 -14.32 -10.06
C PRO A 116 -29.74 -13.34 -11.10
N GLY A 117 -29.04 -13.21 -12.22
CA GLY A 117 -29.43 -12.31 -13.31
C GLY A 117 -29.13 -10.82 -13.05
N PHE A 118 -28.70 -10.44 -11.84
CA PHE A 118 -28.35 -9.05 -11.48
C PHE A 118 -26.85 -8.89 -11.20
N ILE A 119 -26.36 -9.36 -10.03
CA ILE A 119 -24.95 -9.18 -9.61
C ILE A 119 -24.42 -10.35 -8.76
N ILE A 120 -23.10 -10.50 -8.74
CA ILE A 120 -22.37 -11.10 -7.61
C ILE A 120 -21.52 -10.03 -6.91
N GLN A 121 -21.60 -9.92 -5.59
CA GLN A 121 -20.90 -8.91 -4.78
C GLN A 121 -19.94 -9.60 -3.80
N GLY A 122 -18.73 -9.05 -3.67
CA GLY A 122 -17.63 -9.63 -2.90
C GLY A 122 -16.55 -8.61 -2.52
N GLY A 123 -15.38 -9.12 -2.14
CA GLY A 123 -14.26 -8.32 -1.60
C GLY A 123 -14.28 -8.16 -0.07
N ASN A 124 -15.24 -8.77 0.61
CA ASN A 124 -15.35 -8.75 2.08
C ASN A 124 -15.61 -10.15 2.64
N SER A 125 -15.36 -10.34 3.93
CA SER A 125 -15.62 -11.57 4.70
C SER A 125 -15.52 -11.28 6.20
N ASP A 126 -16.35 -11.95 7.00
CA ASP A 126 -16.34 -11.88 8.47
C ASP A 126 -15.08 -12.50 9.11
N ASN A 127 -14.21 -13.09 8.28
CA ASN A 127 -12.92 -13.64 8.70
C ASN A 127 -12.05 -12.57 9.39
N ARG A 128 -11.67 -12.82 10.65
CA ARG A 128 -10.80 -11.95 11.46
C ARG A 128 -9.53 -11.52 10.71
N LYS A 129 -8.94 -12.39 9.88
CA LYS A 129 -7.74 -12.05 9.08
C LYS A 129 -8.02 -10.95 8.05
N VAL A 130 -9.19 -10.93 7.42
CA VAL A 130 -9.62 -9.86 6.49
C VAL A 130 -9.89 -8.57 7.25
N MET A 131 -10.51 -8.65 8.44
CA MET A 131 -10.71 -7.48 9.31
C MET A 131 -9.40 -6.86 9.78
N ASN A 132 -8.40 -7.66 10.16
CA ASN A 132 -7.07 -7.16 10.52
C ASN A 132 -6.38 -6.48 9.32
N LYS A 133 -6.41 -7.09 8.12
CA LYS A 133 -5.92 -6.44 6.88
C LYS A 133 -6.62 -5.10 6.61
N ARG A 134 -7.93 -5.01 6.84
CA ARG A 134 -8.70 -3.76 6.72
C ARG A 134 -8.23 -2.71 7.73
N GLN A 135 -7.98 -3.11 8.99
CA GLN A 135 -7.45 -2.21 10.03
C GLN A 135 -6.02 -1.71 9.72
N GLU A 136 -5.16 -2.53 9.12
CA GLU A 136 -3.83 -2.13 8.67
C GLU A 136 -3.84 -1.17 7.47
N ILE A 137 -4.89 -1.20 6.65
CA ILE A 137 -5.03 -0.36 5.45
C ILE A 137 -5.76 0.96 5.78
N GLY A 138 -6.83 0.90 6.58
CA GLY A 138 -7.56 2.07 7.08
C GLY A 138 -9.06 2.08 6.75
N ARG A 139 -9.73 3.22 7.01
CA ARG A 139 -11.16 3.43 6.75
C ARG A 139 -11.34 4.74 6.00
N TYR A 140 -11.69 4.63 4.72
CA TYR A 140 -11.94 5.72 3.79
C TYR A 140 -13.09 5.32 2.85
N LEU A 141 -13.65 6.29 2.13
CA LEU A 141 -14.55 6.09 1.01
C LEU A 141 -13.96 6.76 -0.26
N LEU A 142 -14.51 6.42 -1.43
CA LEU A 142 -14.09 7.00 -2.71
C LEU A 142 -15.24 7.80 -3.35
N PRO A 143 -14.97 8.94 -4.03
CA PRO A 143 -16.00 9.72 -4.70
C PRO A 143 -16.65 8.94 -5.86
N PRO A 144 -17.94 9.21 -6.17
CA PRO A 144 -18.61 8.59 -7.31
C PRO A 144 -17.93 8.96 -8.63
N ASP A 145 -17.73 7.95 -9.49
CA ASP A 145 -17.02 8.08 -10.77
C ASP A 145 -17.88 7.59 -11.95
N THR A 146 -19.21 7.73 -11.80
CA THR A 146 -20.24 7.19 -12.71
C THR A 146 -20.34 7.99 -14.02
N LYS A 147 -20.07 9.30 -14.00
CA LYS A 147 -20.17 10.21 -15.15
C LYS A 147 -18.97 10.08 -16.12
N LYS A 148 -18.72 8.86 -16.62
CA LYS A 148 -17.58 8.52 -17.52
C LYS A 148 -17.97 7.83 -18.83
N GLY A 149 -19.26 7.55 -19.04
CA GLY A 149 -19.77 6.87 -20.23
C GLY A 149 -19.58 5.35 -20.20
N TYR A 150 -19.76 4.73 -19.03
CA TYR A 150 -19.76 3.28 -18.85
C TYR A 150 -21.11 2.83 -18.29
N SER A 151 -21.73 1.84 -18.94
CA SER A 151 -23.02 1.27 -18.55
C SER A 151 -22.84 -0.12 -17.96
N HIS A 152 -23.62 -0.45 -16.92
CA HIS A 152 -23.62 -1.78 -16.31
C HIS A 152 -24.24 -2.83 -17.25
N HIS A 153 -23.44 -3.81 -17.66
CA HIS A 153 -23.84 -4.95 -18.47
C HIS A 153 -22.96 -6.16 -18.10
N ARG A 154 -23.32 -7.37 -18.57
CA ARG A 154 -22.73 -8.64 -18.13
C ARG A 154 -21.20 -8.63 -18.17
N GLY A 155 -20.57 -8.90 -17.02
CA GLY A 155 -19.12 -8.90 -16.84
C GLY A 155 -18.52 -7.57 -16.37
N VAL A 156 -19.26 -6.46 -16.39
CA VAL A 156 -18.79 -5.18 -15.83
C VAL A 156 -18.58 -5.31 -14.32
N ILE A 157 -17.37 -4.99 -13.87
CA ILE A 157 -17.05 -4.79 -12.46
C ILE A 157 -17.34 -3.33 -12.05
N SER A 158 -17.94 -3.16 -10.88
CA SER A 158 -18.23 -1.85 -10.29
C SER A 158 -18.12 -1.91 -8.75
N MET A 159 -18.21 -0.77 -8.08
CA MET A 159 -18.03 -0.66 -6.63
C MET A 159 -19.30 -0.13 -5.97
N PRO A 160 -19.80 -0.76 -4.88
CA PRO A 160 -21.05 -0.36 -4.24
C PRO A 160 -20.87 0.94 -3.46
N SER A 161 -21.88 1.81 -3.52
CA SER A 161 -22.07 2.91 -2.57
C SER A 161 -23.22 2.55 -1.63
N SER A 162 -23.15 3.03 -0.39
CA SER A 162 -24.36 3.09 0.45
C SER A 162 -25.31 4.14 -0.13
N GLU A 163 -26.62 3.95 0.02
CA GLU A 163 -27.58 5.06 -0.13
C GLU A 163 -28.02 5.62 1.23
N ILE A 164 -27.99 4.78 2.27
CA ILE A 164 -28.19 5.17 3.67
C ILE A 164 -27.04 6.13 4.08
N ASP A 165 -27.42 7.29 4.61
CA ASP A 165 -26.56 8.37 5.13
C ASP A 165 -25.43 8.85 4.20
N ASN A 166 -25.61 8.68 2.88
CA ASN A 166 -24.57 8.92 1.88
C ASN A 166 -25.07 9.79 0.71
N PRO A 167 -25.45 11.06 0.94
CA PRO A 167 -25.97 11.95 -0.11
C PRO A 167 -24.99 12.19 -1.25
N HIS A 168 -23.68 12.00 -1.01
CA HIS A 168 -22.64 12.11 -2.03
C HIS A 168 -22.33 10.80 -2.77
N LYS A 169 -23.09 9.72 -2.50
CA LYS A 169 -22.94 8.38 -3.10
C LYS A 169 -21.49 7.89 -3.17
N LEU A 170 -20.74 8.09 -2.08
CA LEU A 170 -19.38 7.62 -1.93
C LEU A 170 -19.33 6.08 -1.93
N ALA A 171 -18.35 5.49 -2.61
CA ALA A 171 -18.21 4.04 -2.74
C ALA A 171 -17.36 3.43 -1.62
N SER A 172 -17.73 2.22 -1.20
CA SER A 172 -16.90 1.37 -0.35
C SER A 172 -15.63 0.96 -1.11
N PRO A 173 -14.42 1.22 -0.59
CA PRO A 173 -13.19 0.87 -1.29
C PRO A 173 -12.90 -0.63 -1.29
N TYR A 174 -13.47 -1.36 -0.33
CA TYR A 174 -13.14 -2.75 -0.04
C TYR A 174 -14.04 -3.76 -0.75
N GLU A 175 -15.12 -3.31 -1.38
CA GLU A 175 -16.10 -4.18 -2.01
C GLU A 175 -16.26 -3.87 -3.49
N PHE A 176 -16.67 -4.89 -4.24
CA PHE A 176 -16.96 -4.79 -5.66
C PHE A 176 -18.11 -5.74 -6.01
N PHE A 177 -18.76 -5.47 -7.14
CA PHE A 177 -19.72 -6.39 -7.73
C PHE A 177 -19.44 -6.57 -9.22
N ILE A 178 -19.76 -7.76 -9.73
CA ILE A 178 -19.70 -8.11 -11.16
C ILE A 178 -21.14 -8.32 -11.63
N VAL A 179 -21.53 -7.61 -12.69
CA VAL A 179 -22.88 -7.65 -13.26
C VAL A 179 -23.11 -8.98 -14.00
N GLN A 180 -24.27 -9.59 -13.76
CA GLN A 180 -24.73 -10.80 -14.46
C GLN A 180 -25.75 -10.51 -15.57
N GLN A 181 -26.49 -9.40 -15.48
CA GLN A 181 -27.52 -8.99 -16.44
C GLN A 181 -26.93 -8.77 -17.84
N SER A 182 -27.53 -9.36 -18.87
CA SER A 182 -27.18 -9.10 -20.27
C SER A 182 -27.32 -7.61 -20.64
N PRO A 183 -26.59 -7.11 -21.65
CA PRO A 183 -26.86 -5.80 -22.26
C PRO A 183 -28.29 -5.70 -22.82
#